data_AF-A0A7J8YI57-F1
#
_entry.id   AF-A0A7J8YI57-F1
#
_cell.length_a   1.000
_cell.length_b   1.000
_cell.length_c   1.000
_cell.angle_alpha   90.00
_cell.angle_beta   90.00
_cell.angle_gamma   90.00
#
_symmetry.space_group_name_H-M   'P 1'
#
loop_
_entity.id
_entity.type
_entity.pdbx_description
1 polymer ?
#
loop_
_entity_poly.entity_id
_entity_poly.type
_entity_poly.pdbx_seq_one_letter_code
_entity_poly.pdbx_strand_id
1 'polypeptide(L)'
;MSSVLQKQHENFYTAKEIMINLEDLLEGQVTLTRQSAITNLMNSQQKPDTPVNEHMLKLMGFFAEVEDNGVKLDANTQIEI
;
A
#
# COMPACT_ATOMS: atom_id res chain seq x y z
N MET A 1 -11.23 12.63 13.81
CA MET A 1 -9.92 13.30 13.81
C MET A 1 -9.21 12.93 15.10
N SER A 2 -8.01 12.33 15.01
CA SER A 2 -7.24 11.99 16.21
C SER A 2 -6.53 13.23 16.75
N SER A 3 -6.21 13.24 18.05
CA SER A 3 -5.43 14.31 18.69
C SER A 3 -4.04 14.50 18.07
N VAL A 4 -3.50 13.47 17.42
CA VAL A 4 -2.19 13.51 16.75
C VAL A 4 -2.27 14.31 15.45
N LEU A 5 -3.28 14.05 14.61
CA LEU A 5 -3.51 14.82 13.38
C LEU A 5 -3.76 16.30 13.70
N GLN A 6 -4.59 16.58 14.69
CA GLN A 6 -4.88 17.96 15.12
C GLN A 6 -3.61 18.72 15.53
N LYS A 7 -2.68 18.06 16.24
CA LYS A 7 -1.40 18.64 16.64
C LYS A 7 -0.41 18.80 15.48
N GLN A 8 -0.39 17.87 14.53
CA GLN A 8 0.43 17.98 13.31
C GLN A 8 -0.03 19.14 12.42
N HIS A 9 -1.33 19.45 12.44
CA HIS A 9 -1.92 20.48 11.61
C HIS A 9 -2.11 21.84 12.29
N GLU A 10 -1.66 22.01 13.54
CA GLU A 10 -1.86 23.20 14.37
C GLU A 10 -1.27 24.49 13.77
N ASN A 11 -0.25 24.36 12.92
CA ASN A 11 0.43 25.48 12.25
C ASN A 11 -0.04 25.75 10.82
N PHE A 12 -1.06 25.03 10.31
CA PHE A 12 -1.63 25.35 9.01
C PHE A 12 -2.70 26.43 9.16
N TYR A 13 -2.54 27.51 8.41
CA TYR A 13 -3.38 28.70 8.53
C TYR A 13 -4.64 28.62 7.68
N THR A 14 -4.67 27.69 6.72
CA THR A 14 -5.78 27.52 5.80
C THR A 14 -6.21 26.06 5.68
N ALA A 15 -7.52 25.86 5.44
CA ALA A 15 -8.05 24.54 5.11
C ALA A 15 -7.37 23.93 3.87
N LYS A 16 -6.90 24.77 2.93
CA LYS A 16 -6.19 24.34 1.73
C LYS A 16 -4.86 23.65 2.06
N GLU A 17 -4.07 24.19 2.97
CA GLU A 17 -2.78 23.59 3.35
C GLU A 17 -2.97 22.26 4.08
N ILE A 18 -4.02 22.15 4.90
CA ILE A 18 -4.40 20.88 5.54
C ILE A 18 -4.77 19.83 4.48
N MET A 19 -5.56 20.21 3.47
CA MET A 19 -5.95 19.29 2.40
C MET A 19 -4.74 18.79 1.59
N ILE A 20 -3.82 19.69 1.20
CA ILE A 20 -2.61 19.30 0.47
C ILE A 20 -1.75 18.34 1.29
N ASN A 21 -1.54 18.62 2.58
CA ASN A 21 -0.75 17.75 3.43
C ASN A 21 -1.39 16.37 3.65
N LEU A 22 -2.73 16.31 3.73
CA LEU A 22 -3.46 15.06 3.83
C LEU A 22 -3.38 14.27 2.52
N GLU A 23 -3.43 14.93 1.36
CA GLU A 23 -3.26 14.32 0.06
C GLU A 23 -1.86 13.68 -0.06
N ASP A 24 -0.80 14.44 0.26
CA ASP A 24 0.58 13.93 0.28
C ASP A 24 0.75 12.73 1.24
N LEU A 25 0.16 12.81 2.44
CA LEU A 25 0.24 11.73 3.43
C LEU A 25 -0.48 10.47 2.94
N LEU A 26 -1.65 10.63 2.33
CA LEU A 26 -2.44 9.53 1.78
C LEU A 26 -1.74 8.90 0.58
N GLU A 27 -1.17 9.69 -0.32
CA GLU A 27 -0.35 9.19 -1.44
C GLU A 27 0.89 8.44 -0.95
N GLY A 28 1.58 8.98 0.06
CA GLY A 28 2.69 8.31 0.72
C GLY A 28 2.28 7.00 1.36
N GLN A 29 1.12 6.96 2.02
CA GLN A 29 0.57 5.74 2.63
C GLN A 29 0.20 4.70 1.57
N VAL A 30 -0.43 5.10 0.48
CA VAL A 30 -0.75 4.22 -0.67
C VAL A 30 0.55 3.62 -1.23
N THR A 31 1.59 4.43 -1.38
CA THR A 31 2.91 3.97 -1.86
C THR A 31 3.55 2.96 -0.91
N LEU A 32 3.50 3.21 0.41
CA LEU A 32 4.03 2.28 1.42
C LEU A 32 3.25 0.98 1.47
N THR A 33 1.92 1.03 1.42
CA THR A 33 1.06 -0.16 1.40
C THR A 33 1.34 -0.98 0.14
N ARG A 34 1.45 -0.34 -1.03
CA ARG A 34 1.85 -1.00 -2.29
C ARG A 34 3.19 -1.71 -2.15
N GLN A 35 4.20 -1.03 -1.63
CA GLN A 35 5.54 -1.60 -1.50
C GLN A 35 5.57 -2.76 -0.50
N SER A 36 4.77 -2.70 0.56
CA SER A 36 4.60 -3.81 1.50
C SER A 36 3.95 -5.03 0.83
N ALA A 37 2.87 -4.84 0.08
CA ALA A 37 2.19 -5.93 -0.63
C ALA A 37 3.10 -6.60 -1.67
N ILE A 38 3.84 -5.82 -2.47
CA ILE A 38 4.84 -6.35 -3.42
C ILE A 38 5.94 -7.12 -2.68
N THR A 39 6.46 -6.57 -1.59
CA THR A 39 7.50 -7.24 -0.79
C THR A 39 6.98 -8.56 -0.21
N ASN A 40 5.75 -8.58 0.28
CA ASN A 40 5.13 -9.79 0.81
C ASN A 40 4.86 -10.83 -0.28
N LEU A 41 4.46 -10.40 -1.47
CA LEU A 41 4.30 -11.24 -2.66
C LEU A 41 5.63 -11.90 -3.04
N MET A 42 6.69 -11.10 -3.20
CA MET A 42 8.03 -11.58 -3.60
C MET A 42 8.64 -12.53 -2.58
N ASN A 43 8.35 -12.31 -1.29
CA ASN A 43 8.82 -13.18 -0.21
C ASN A 43 7.87 -14.34 0.10
N SER A 44 6.72 -14.44 -0.58
CA SER A 44 5.75 -15.49 -0.36
C SER A 44 6.30 -16.81 -0.91
N GLN A 45 6.69 -17.71 -0.01
CA GLN A 45 7.06 -19.08 -0.36
C GLN A 45 5.98 -20.05 0.14
N GLN A 46 5.66 -21.05 -0.67
CA GLN A 46 4.78 -22.13 -0.25
C GLN A 46 5.49 -22.93 0.85
N LYS A 47 4.86 -23.03 2.02
CA LYS A 47 5.37 -23.87 3.10
C LYS A 47 5.16 -25.36 2.77
N PRO A 48 6.03 -26.25 3.27
CA PRO A 48 5.76 -27.69 3.24
C PRO A 48 4.37 -27.97 3.81
N ASP A 49 3.67 -28.95 3.22
CA ASP A 49 2.33 -29.39 3.63
C ASP A 49 1.19 -28.37 3.48
N THR A 50 1.45 -27.15 3.00
CA THR A 50 0.38 -26.20 2.65
C THR A 50 -0.21 -26.57 1.29
N PRO A 51 -1.54 -26.79 1.19
CA PRO A 51 -2.21 -27.01 -0.08
C PRO A 51 -1.95 -25.86 -1.06
N VAL A 52 -1.72 -26.20 -2.33
CA VAL A 52 -1.44 -25.21 -3.39
C VAL A 52 -2.57 -24.18 -3.50
N ASN A 53 -3.83 -24.60 -3.39
CA ASN A 53 -4.97 -23.69 -3.47
C ASN A 53 -4.98 -22.65 -2.33
N GLU A 54 -4.57 -23.03 -1.12
CA GLU A 54 -4.45 -22.10 0.01
C GLU A 54 -3.33 -21.09 -0.21
N HIS A 55 -2.18 -21.57 -0.72
CA HIS A 55 -1.07 -20.67 -1.07
C HIS A 55 -1.47 -19.70 -2.20
N MET A 56 -2.15 -20.20 -3.24
CA MET A 56 -2.65 -19.37 -4.34
C MET A 56 -3.68 -18.34 -3.85
N LEU A 57 -4.56 -18.70 -2.91
CA LEU A 57 -5.50 -17.75 -2.31
C LEU A 57 -4.77 -16.60 -1.61
N LYS A 58 -3.69 -16.91 -0.89
CA LYS A 58 -2.83 -15.90 -0.27
C LYS A 58 -2.16 -14.98 -1.30
N LEU A 59 -1.64 -15.54 -2.40
CA LEU A 59 -1.05 -14.75 -3.48
C LEU A 59 -2.09 -13.84 -4.15
N MET A 60 -3.32 -14.34 -4.39
CA MET A 60 -4.43 -13.52 -4.90
C MET A 60 -4.77 -12.35 -3.97
N GLY A 61 -4.70 -12.54 -2.66
CA GLY A 61 -4.85 -11.46 -1.69
C GLY A 61 -3.83 -10.34 -1.88
N PHE A 62 -2.55 -10.68 -2.08
CA PHE A 62 -1.51 -9.67 -2.35
C PHE A 62 -1.70 -8.97 -3.70
N PHE A 63 -2.15 -9.68 -4.74
CA PHE A 63 -2.48 -9.04 -6.03
C PHE A 63 -3.64 -8.05 -5.89
N ALA A 64 -4.69 -8.43 -5.17
CA ALA A 64 -5.83 -7.55 -4.90
C ALA A 64 -5.41 -6.31 -4.09
N GLU A 65 -4.55 -6.46 -3.09
CA GLU A 65 -3.99 -5.33 -2.34
C GLU A 65 -3.15 -4.40 -3.24
N VAL A 66 -2.38 -4.93 -4.19
CA VAL A 66 -1.61 -4.09 -5.11
C VAL A 66 -2.51 -3.34 -6.10
N GLU A 67 -3.56 -3.98 -6.62
CA GLU A 67 -4.52 -3.36 -7.56
C GLU A 67 -5.42 -2.31 -6.87
N ASP A 68 -5.93 -2.58 -5.67
CA ASP A 68 -6.83 -1.67 -4.92
C ASP A 68 -6.12 -0.39 -4.48
N ASN A 69 -4.80 -0.45 -4.29
CA ASN A 69 -3.94 0.72 -4.06
C ASN A 69 -3.62 1.52 -5.34
N GLY A 70 -4.45 1.40 -6.38
CA GLY A 70 -4.56 2.38 -7.47
C GLY A 70 -3.62 2.17 -8.66
N VAL A 71 -3.01 0.99 -8.81
CA VAL A 71 -2.09 0.72 -9.92
C VAL A 71 -2.60 -0.39 -10.82
N LYS A 72 -2.76 -0.09 -12.10
CA LYS A 72 -2.85 -1.08 -13.16
C LYS A 72 -1.50 -1.76 -13.24
N LEU A 73 -1.41 -3.05 -12.92
CA LEU A 73 -0.18 -3.83 -13.09
C LEU A 73 0.26 -3.74 -14.56
N ASP A 74 1.24 -2.88 -14.84
CA ASP A 74 1.76 -2.58 -16.16
C ASP A 74 3.27 -2.88 -16.24
N ALA A 75 3.85 -2.67 -17.42
CA ALA A 75 5.28 -2.92 -17.65
C ALA A 75 6.20 -2.02 -16.78
N ASN A 76 5.70 -0.92 -16.20
CA ASN A 76 6.49 -0.05 -15.31
C ASN A 76 6.51 -0.55 -13.86
N THR A 77 5.56 -1.41 -13.48
CA THR A 77 5.64 -2.21 -12.23
C THR A 77 6.57 -3.42 -12.35
N GLN A 78 7.18 -3.65 -13.52
CA GLN A 78 8.15 -4.72 -13.71
C GLN A 78 9.47 -4.37 -12.99
N ILE A 79 9.85 -5.20 -12.02
CA ILE A 79 11.16 -5.08 -11.36
C ILE A 79 12.19 -5.79 -12.26
N GLU A 80 13.23 -5.07 -12.69
CA GLU A 80 14.37 -5.67 -13.40
C GLU A 80 15.09 -6.68 -12.48
N ILE A 81 15.35 -7.88 -13.00
CA ILE A 81 15.94 -9.03 -12.29
C ILE A 81 17.46 -9.01 -12.44
#